data_AF-A0A5B7HKJ0-F1
#
_entry.id   AF-A0A5B7HKJ0-F1
#
_cell.length_a   1.000
_cell.length_b   1.000
_cell.length_c   1.000
_cell.angle_alpha   90.00
_cell.angle_beta   90.00
_cell.angle_gamma   90.00
#
_symmetry.space_group_name_H-M   'P 1'
#
loop_
_entity.id
_entity.type
_entity.pdbx_description
1 polymer ?
#
loop_
_entity_poly.entity_id
_entity_poly.type
_entity_poly.pdbx_seq_one_letter_code
_entity_poly.pdbx_strand_id
1 'polypeptide(L)'
;MKNSTNMVLFTFFGSTLPDRVHIGRINLRVRRFVSRPLQCFSCYGYGHGKSSCKEASRCGNCSALNSHFEDHCNAAVYCFHCRDAHQVRSRQCPRYRLEQDILQLANSQFISLGSARHELLYRQKDGTGSDILCFICRSLFS
;
A
#
# COMPACT_ATOMS: atom_id res chain seq x y z
N MET A 1 21.91 12.95 2.93
CA MET A 1 22.03 13.00 4.40
C MET A 1 20.95 12.10 4.99
N LYS A 2 21.34 10.99 5.65
CA LYS A 2 20.42 10.07 6.34
C LYS A 2 20.07 10.72 7.67
N ASN A 3 18.84 11.22 7.84
CA ASN A 3 18.37 11.65 9.15
C ASN A 3 18.22 10.40 10.02
N SER A 4 19.14 10.21 10.96
CA SER A 4 19.16 9.10 11.92
C SER A 4 18.08 9.32 12.98
N THR A 5 16.81 9.17 12.61
CA THR A 5 15.74 9.06 13.59
C THR A 5 15.85 7.70 14.27
N ASN A 6 16.20 7.69 15.56
CA ASN A 6 16.20 6.48 16.40
C ASN A 6 14.77 5.95 16.51
N MET A 7 14.36 5.11 15.56
CA MET A 7 13.04 4.49 15.51
C MET A 7 13.13 3.07 16.06
N VAL A 8 12.32 2.76 17.08
CA VAL A 8 12.20 1.42 17.65
C VAL A 8 10.84 0.85 17.23
N LEU A 9 10.84 -0.35 16.68
CA LEU A 9 9.63 -1.07 16.32
C LEU A 9 9.26 -2.04 17.45
N PHE A 10 8.08 -1.85 18.04
CA PHE A 10 7.50 -2.78 19.01
C PHE A 10 6.45 -3.65 18.32
N THR A 11 6.51 -4.95 18.58
CA THR A 11 5.50 -5.91 18.12
C THR A 11 4.70 -6.36 19.33
N PHE A 12 3.39 -6.11 19.33
CA PHE A 12 2.48 -6.52 20.38
C PHE A 12 1.63 -7.70 19.89
N PHE A 13 1.39 -8.66 20.78
CA PHE A 13 0.40 -9.69 20.55
C PHE A 13 -0.97 -9.17 21.01
N GLY A 14 -1.90 -9.00 20.09
CA GLY A 14 -3.26 -8.55 20.39
C GLY A 14 -3.88 -7.66 19.31
N SER A 15 -5.18 -7.41 19.44
CA SER A 15 -5.97 -6.55 18.55
C SER A 15 -6.08 -5.10 19.05
N THR A 16 -5.38 -4.75 20.14
CA THR A 16 -5.37 -3.39 20.67
C THR A 16 -3.94 -2.91 20.85
N LEU A 17 -3.68 -1.67 20.44
CA LEU A 17 -2.38 -1.04 20.61
C LEU A 17 -2.40 -0.22 21.91
N PRO A 18 -1.44 -0.42 22.84
CA PRO A 18 -1.34 0.43 24.01
C PRO A 18 -0.96 1.85 23.59
N ASP A 19 -1.52 2.88 24.25
CA ASP A 19 -1.16 4.28 24.00
C ASP A 19 0.31 4.56 24.37
N ARG A 20 0.79 3.87 25.41
CA ARG A 20 2.12 4.07 26.00
C ARG A 20 2.79 2.77 26.38
N VAL A 21 4.12 2.75 26.28
CA VAL A 21 4.98 1.66 26.75
C VAL A 21 5.97 2.23 27.74
N HIS A 22 6.11 1.55 28.88
CA HIS A 22 7.07 1.88 29.90
C HIS A 22 8.26 0.94 29.81
N ILE A 23 9.46 1.49 29.61
CA ILE A 23 10.72 0.74 29.58
C ILE A 23 11.64 1.37 30.61
N GLY A 24 11.76 0.74 31.77
CA GLY A 24 12.43 1.33 32.93
C GLY A 24 11.77 2.67 33.31
N ARG A 25 12.53 3.77 33.24
CA ARG A 25 12.06 5.13 33.55
C ARG A 25 11.52 5.89 32.33
N ILE A 26 11.56 5.29 31.14
CA ILE A 26 11.16 5.93 29.90
C ILE A 26 9.69 5.60 29.62
N ASN A 27 8.90 6.62 29.29
CA ASN A 27 7.51 6.49 28.87
C ASN A 27 7.37 6.92 27.41
N LEU A 28 7.15 5.95 26.51
CA LEU A 28 7.08 6.18 25.07
C LEU A 28 5.63 6.12 24.59
N ARG A 29 5.18 7.13 23.85
CA ARG A 29 3.91 7.05 23.11
C ARG A 29 4.07 6.11 21.92
N VAL A 30 3.16 5.15 21.80
CA VAL A 30 3.16 4.22 20.68
C VAL A 30 2.32 4.81 19.55
N ARG A 31 2.82 4.68 18.33
CA ARG A 31 2.06 4.98 17.11
C ARG A 31 1.97 3.69 16.30
N ARG A 32 0.81 3.47 15.67
CA ARG A 32 0.67 2.36 14.70
C ARG A 32 1.72 2.55 13.60
N PHE A 33 2.51 1.50 13.38
CA PHE A 33 3.42 1.43 12.26
C PHE A 33 2.71 0.79 11.08
N VAL A 34 2.63 1.52 9.97
CA VAL A 34 2.16 1.01 8.68
C VAL A 34 3.36 0.95 7.76
N SER A 35 3.68 -0.25 7.28
CA SER A 35 4.78 -0.44 6.34
C SER A 35 4.50 0.24 5.00
N ARG A 36 5.54 0.44 4.20
CA ARG A 36 5.36 0.90 2.83
C ARG A 36 4.81 -0.24 1.97
N PRO A 37 3.98 0.05 0.95
CA PRO A 37 3.58 -0.94 -0.04
C PRO A 37 4.77 -1.71 -0.59
N LEU A 38 4.69 -3.04 -0.56
CA LEU A 38 5.71 -3.91 -1.15
C LEU A 38 5.60 -3.80 -2.67
N GLN A 39 6.58 -3.15 -3.29
CA GLN A 39 6.67 -2.97 -4.73
C GLN A 39 7.85 -3.77 -5.27
N CYS A 40 7.61 -4.55 -6.33
CA CYS A 40 8.64 -5.29 -7.03
C CYS A 40 9.60 -4.36 -7.76
N PHE A 41 10.91 -4.52 -7.57
CA PHE A 41 11.92 -3.71 -8.25
C PHE A 41 12.21 -4.14 -9.71
N SER A 42 11.52 -5.18 -10.21
CA SER A 42 11.66 -5.65 -11.60
C SER A 42 10.45 -5.26 -12.45
N CYS A 43 9.24 -5.67 -12.05
CA CYS A 43 8.02 -5.42 -12.82
C CYS A 43 7.21 -4.22 -12.30
N TYR A 44 7.56 -3.66 -11.14
CA TYR A 44 6.81 -2.61 -10.43
C TYR A 44 5.38 -2.95 -10.02
N GLY A 45 5.02 -4.24 -10.06
CA GLY A 45 3.81 -4.75 -9.43
C GLY A 45 3.85 -4.65 -7.91
N TYR A 46 2.68 -4.59 -7.28
CA TYR A 46 2.53 -4.58 -5.83
C TYR A 46 2.27 -5.99 -5.29
N GLY A 47 2.71 -6.24 -4.05
CA GLY A 47 2.41 -7.48 -3.31
C GLY A 47 3.48 -8.57 -3.40
N HIS A 48 4.56 -8.38 -4.16
CA HIS A 48 5.68 -9.32 -4.23
C HIS A 48 7.03 -8.61 -4.38
N GLY A 49 8.10 -9.30 -4.00
CA GLY A 49 9.47 -8.84 -4.16
C GLY A 49 10.13 -9.36 -5.44
N LYS A 50 11.31 -8.84 -5.78
CA LYS A 50 12.06 -9.21 -6.99
C LYS A 50 12.33 -10.72 -7.10
N SER A 51 12.61 -11.40 -5.99
CA SER A 51 12.90 -12.84 -5.96
C SER A 51 11.70 -13.73 -6.31
N SER A 52 10.48 -13.23 -6.15
CA SER A 52 9.24 -13.96 -6.43
C SER A 52 8.53 -13.44 -7.68
N CYS A 53 9.16 -12.54 -8.43
CA CYS A 53 8.62 -11.94 -9.64
C CYS A 53 8.57 -12.97 -10.77
N LYS A 54 7.41 -13.09 -11.42
CA LYS A 54 7.23 -13.96 -12.61
C LYS A 54 7.05 -13.14 -13.88
N GLU A 55 6.80 -11.84 -13.74
CA GLU A 55 6.54 -10.91 -14.81
C GLU A 55 7.85 -10.39 -15.43
N ALA A 56 7.75 -9.99 -16.70
CA ALA A 56 8.84 -9.34 -17.41
C ALA A 56 9.26 -8.03 -16.73
N SER A 57 10.56 -7.73 -16.82
CA SER A 57 11.12 -6.49 -16.27
C SER A 57 10.58 -5.28 -17.02
N ARG A 58 10.39 -4.18 -16.29
CA ARG A 58 9.84 -2.94 -16.80
C ARG A 58 10.75 -1.78 -16.44
N CYS A 59 10.87 -0.78 -17.30
CA CYS A 59 11.57 0.46 -16.98
C CYS A 59 10.75 1.30 -15.99
N GLY A 60 11.36 1.80 -14.91
CA GLY A 60 10.69 2.61 -13.89
C GLY A 60 10.38 4.03 -14.31
N ASN A 61 11.00 4.53 -15.39
CA ASN A 61 10.71 5.83 -15.98
C ASN A 61 9.54 5.75 -16.98
N CYS A 62 9.66 4.98 -18.06
CA CYS A 62 8.68 4.97 -19.16
C CYS A 62 7.74 3.77 -19.16
N SER A 63 7.86 2.87 -18.18
CA SER A 63 7.09 1.63 -18.12
C SER A 63 7.27 0.69 -19.32
N ALA A 64 8.28 0.84 -20.17
CA ALA A 64 8.50 -0.07 -21.30
C ALA A 64 9.01 -1.45 -20.81
N LEU A 65 8.59 -2.53 -21.47
CA LEU A 65 9.02 -3.90 -21.17
C LEU A 65 10.38 -4.20 -21.80
N ASN A 66 11.31 -4.79 -21.05
CA ASN A 66 12.58 -5.39 -21.51
C ASN A 66 13.40 -4.59 -22.54
N SER A 67 13.26 -3.26 -22.63
CA SER A 67 13.83 -2.49 -23.74
C SER A 67 15.16 -1.83 -23.42
N HIS A 68 15.39 -1.41 -22.17
CA HIS A 68 16.61 -0.71 -21.76
C HIS A 68 16.78 -0.69 -20.24
N PHE A 69 18.01 -0.40 -19.80
CA PHE A 69 18.33 -0.09 -18.41
C PHE A 69 17.80 1.30 -18.03
N GLU A 70 17.34 1.48 -16.78
CA GLU A 70 16.73 2.73 -16.31
C GLU A 70 17.63 3.96 -16.51
N ASP A 71 18.95 3.78 -16.38
CA ASP A 71 19.96 4.84 -16.44
C ASP A 71 20.13 5.45 -17.84
N HIS A 72 19.59 4.79 -18.88
CA HIS A 72 19.64 5.25 -20.27
C HIS A 72 18.25 5.40 -20.90
N CYS A 73 17.24 5.70 -20.08
CA CYS A 73 15.88 5.94 -20.55
C CYS A 73 15.70 7.40 -21.02
N ASN A 74 15.60 7.60 -22.34
CA ASN A 74 15.29 8.90 -22.96
C ASN A 74 13.79 9.10 -23.26
N ALA A 75 12.96 8.09 -22.93
CA ALA A 75 11.53 8.16 -23.17
C ALA A 75 10.82 9.05 -22.13
N ALA A 76 9.67 9.59 -22.51
CA ALA A 76 8.84 10.35 -21.59
C ALA A 76 8.46 9.51 -20.36
N VAL A 77 8.46 10.16 -19.20
CA VAL A 77 8.11 9.51 -17.93
C VAL A 77 6.63 9.12 -17.97
N TYR A 78 6.34 7.86 -17.68
CA TYR A 78 5.01 7.30 -17.80
C TYR A 78 4.78 6.18 -16.78
N CYS A 79 3.65 6.25 -16.08
CA CYS A 79 3.23 5.26 -15.08
C CYS A 79 2.17 4.32 -15.62
N PHE A 80 2.47 3.04 -15.82
CA PHE A 80 1.46 2.08 -16.31
C PHE A 80 0.29 1.82 -15.35
N HIS A 81 0.44 2.13 -14.05
CA HIS A 81 -0.61 1.91 -13.05
C HIS A 81 -1.78 2.89 -13.15
N CYS A 82 -1.51 4.15 -13.46
CA CYS A 82 -2.50 5.23 -13.52
C CYS A 82 -2.54 5.97 -14.86
N ARG A 83 -1.58 5.67 -15.75
CA ARG A 83 -1.42 6.26 -17.09
C ARG A 83 -1.04 7.75 -17.08
N ASP A 84 -0.50 8.24 -15.98
CA ASP A 84 -0.03 9.62 -15.82
C ASP A 84 1.48 9.80 -16.06
N ALA A 85 1.88 11.06 -16.28
CA ALA A 85 3.26 11.48 -16.51
C ALA A 85 4.07 11.58 -15.21
N HIS A 86 4.35 10.44 -14.58
CA HIS A 86 5.26 10.34 -13.43
C HIS A 86 5.93 8.96 -13.35
N GLN A 87 7.02 8.85 -12.60
CA GLN A 87 7.73 7.59 -12.43
C GLN A 87 6.86 6.56 -11.69
N VAL A 88 6.98 5.28 -12.03
CA VAL A 88 6.16 4.21 -11.43
C VAL A 88 6.36 4.08 -9.91
N ARG A 89 7.52 4.51 -9.40
CA ARG A 89 7.87 4.52 -7.97
C ARG A 89 7.34 5.77 -7.22
N SER A 90 6.66 6.69 -7.91
CA SER A 90 6.17 7.94 -7.32
C SER A 90 5.12 7.68 -6.25
N ARG A 91 5.29 8.30 -5.07
CA ARG A 91 4.30 8.27 -3.98
C ARG A 91 3.06 9.12 -4.27
N GLN A 92 3.10 9.94 -5.31
CA GLN A 92 1.96 10.72 -5.76
C GLN A 92 1.01 9.88 -6.62
N CYS A 93 1.43 8.70 -7.09
CA CYS A 93 0.61 7.81 -7.88
C CYS A 93 -0.67 7.40 -7.11
N PRO A 94 -1.87 7.55 -7.71
CA PRO A 94 -3.11 7.10 -7.09
C PRO A 94 -3.08 5.62 -6.69
N ARG A 95 -2.42 4.78 -7.50
CA ARG A 95 -2.27 3.35 -7.19
C ARG A 95 -1.39 3.10 -5.96
N TYR A 96 -0.32 3.88 -5.79
CA TYR A 96 0.52 3.80 -4.59
C TYR A 96 -0.28 4.16 -3.34
N ARG A 97 -1.08 5.24 -3.42
CA ARG A 97 -1.95 5.67 -2.31
C ARG A 97 -2.97 4.59 -1.94
N LEU A 98 -3.62 3.98 -2.94
CA LEU A 98 -4.55 2.88 -2.72
C LEU A 98 -3.90 1.70 -1.97
N GLU A 99 -2.72 1.24 -2.39
CA GLU A 99 -2.02 0.15 -1.67
C GLU A 99 -1.58 0.57 -0.25
N GLN A 100 -1.29 1.86 -0.04
CA GLN A 100 -1.03 2.38 1.29
C GLN A 100 -2.29 2.38 2.17
N ASP A 101 -3.45 2.76 1.61
CA ASP A 101 -4.74 2.73 2.31
C ASP A 101 -5.17 1.29 2.65
N ILE A 102 -4.90 0.34 1.76
CA ILE A 102 -5.11 -1.11 2.01
C ILE A 102 -4.30 -1.56 3.23
N LEU A 103 -3.02 -1.18 3.31
CA LEU A 103 -2.16 -1.51 4.45
C LEU A 103 -2.63 -0.84 5.74
N GLN A 104 -3.07 0.43 5.65
CA GLN A 104 -3.62 1.15 6.79
C GLN A 104 -4.90 0.50 7.30
N LEU A 105 -5.81 0.11 6.41
CA LEU A 105 -7.07 -0.53 6.76
C LEU A 105 -6.84 -1.89 7.39
N ALA A 106 -6.00 -2.73 6.78
CA ALA A 106 -5.62 -4.03 7.33
C ALA A 106 -5.01 -3.91 8.74
N ASN A 107 -4.13 -2.92 8.95
CA ASN A 107 -3.50 -2.68 10.25
C ASN A 107 -4.47 -2.11 11.30
N SER A 108 -5.41 -1.26 10.89
CA SER A 108 -6.36 -0.62 11.82
C SER A 108 -7.51 -1.53 12.23
N GLN A 109 -7.99 -2.38 11.32
CA GLN A 109 -9.12 -3.29 11.54
C GLN A 109 -8.69 -4.73 11.85
N PHE A 110 -7.39 -5.04 11.81
CA PHE A 110 -6.85 -6.38 12.04
C PHE A 110 -7.42 -7.43 11.08
N ILE A 111 -7.68 -7.03 9.84
CA ILE A 111 -8.18 -7.91 8.78
C ILE A 111 -7.06 -8.29 7.81
N SER A 112 -7.28 -9.34 7.03
CA SER A 112 -6.33 -9.76 6.00
C SER A 112 -6.16 -8.68 4.91
N LEU A 113 -5.01 -8.66 4.23
CA LEU A 113 -4.78 -7.76 3.10
C LEU A 113 -5.82 -7.95 1.98
N GLY A 114 -6.26 -9.18 1.75
CA GLY A 114 -7.30 -9.49 0.76
C GLY A 114 -8.64 -8.87 1.15
N SER A 115 -9.04 -9.00 2.42
CA SER A 115 -10.27 -8.39 2.96
C SER A 115 -10.21 -6.87 2.88
N ALA A 116 -9.10 -6.25 3.25
CA ALA A 116 -8.91 -4.80 3.16
C ALA A 116 -8.98 -4.29 1.71
N ARG A 117 -8.41 -5.03 0.75
CA ARG A 117 -8.55 -4.72 -0.68
C ARG A 117 -10.00 -4.75 -1.13
N HIS A 118 -10.71 -5.82 -0.78
CA HIS A 118 -12.11 -5.99 -1.17
C HIS A 118 -12.98 -4.84 -0.64
N GLU A 119 -12.81 -4.48 0.63
CA GLU A 119 -13.54 -3.39 1.30
C GLU A 119 -13.34 -2.03 0.61
N LEU A 120 -12.10 -1.66 0.30
CA LEU A 120 -11.81 -0.37 -0.35
C LEU A 120 -12.31 -0.32 -1.79
N LEU A 121 -12.21 -1.43 -2.53
CA LEU A 121 -12.72 -1.51 -3.90
C LEU A 121 -14.26 -1.46 -3.95
N TYR A 122 -14.93 -1.99 -2.92
CA TYR A 122 -16.38 -1.90 -2.81
C TYR A 122 -16.83 -0.46 -2.52
N ARG A 123 -16.24 0.21 -1.52
CA ARG A 123 -16.55 1.61 -1.17
C ARG A 123 -16.38 2.59 -2.32
N GLN A 124 -15.40 2.34 -3.21
CA GLN A 124 -15.20 3.17 -4.40
C GLN A 124 -16.32 3.05 -5.42
N LYS A 125 -17.01 1.90 -5.49
CA LYS A 125 -18.17 1.69 -6.37
C LYS A 125 -19.41 2.43 -5.84
N ASP A 126 -19.60 2.45 -4.53
CA ASP A 126 -20.74 3.13 -3.89
C ASP A 126 -20.68 4.66 -4.06
N GLY A 127 -19.48 5.23 -4.21
CA GLY A 127 -19.27 6.67 -4.46
C GLY A 127 -19.53 7.12 -5.90
N THR A 128 -19.69 6.19 -6.84
CA THR A 128 -20.06 6.45 -8.24
C THR A 128 -21.49 5.96 -8.50
N GLY A 129 -22.47 6.61 -7.87
CA GLY A 129 -23.88 6.54 -8.26
C GLY A 129 -24.49 5.13 -8.31
N SER A 130 -24.86 4.61 -7.15
CA SER A 130 -26.07 3.78 -7.02
C SER A 130 -26.62 3.87 -5.61
N ASP A 131 -27.41 4.91 -5.37
CA ASP A 131 -28.63 4.75 -4.59
C ASP A 131 -29.34 3.46 -5.07
N ILE A 132 -29.89 2.67 -4.13
CA ILE A 132 -30.51 1.35 -4.33
C ILE A 132 -29.54 0.16 -4.16
N LEU A 133 -29.05 -0.09 -2.94
CA LEU A 133 -29.19 -1.42 -2.28
C LEU A 133 -28.78 -1.44 -0.79
N CYS A 134 -28.96 -0.33 -0.05
CA CYS A 134 -28.60 -0.25 1.38
C CYS A 134 -29.56 -1.01 2.32
N PHE A 135 -30.49 -1.85 1.83
CA PHE A 135 -31.52 -2.44 2.69
C PHE A 135 -31.56 -3.96 2.86
N ILE A 136 -30.76 -4.78 2.15
CA ILE A 136 -31.03 -6.22 2.13
C ILE A 136 -30.07 -7.11 2.95
N CYS A 137 -28.84 -6.70 3.27
CA CYS A 137 -27.91 -7.61 3.98
C CYS A 137 -27.85 -7.49 5.51
N ARG A 138 -28.80 -6.79 6.17
CA ARG A 138 -28.85 -6.71 7.64
C ARG A 138 -29.90 -7.61 8.31
N SER A 139 -30.62 -8.42 7.55
CA SER A 139 -31.77 -9.20 8.06
C SER A 139 -31.66 -10.73 7.88
N LEU A 140 -30.48 -11.28 7.60
CA LEU A 140 -30.27 -12.74 7.50
C LEU A 140 -29.41 -13.32 8.64
N PHE A 141 -29.48 -12.67 9.79
CA PHE A 141 -29.17 -13.27 11.08
C PHE A 141 -30.27 -12.85 12.07
N SER A 142 -31.43 -13.49 11.96
CA SER A 142 -32.31 -13.76 13.09
C SER A 142 -33.17 -14.98 12.82
#